data_AF-A0A7K1ZPH1-F1
#
_entry.id   AF-A0A7K1ZPH1-F1
#
_cell.length_a   1.000
_cell.length_b   1.000
_cell.length_c   1.000
_cell.angle_alpha   90.00
_cell.angle_beta   90.00
_cell.angle_gamma   90.00
#
_symmetry.space_group_name_H-M   'P 1'
#
loop_
_entity.id
_entity.type
_entity.pdbx_description
1 polymer ?
#
loop_
_entity_poly.entity_id
_entity_poly.type
_entity_poly.pdbx_seq_one_letter_code
_entity_poly.pdbx_strand_id
1 'polypeptide(L)'
;MTDELTQPEARSDTYLDEVEMALSQDPTLLGEVYNFDLPEELDANQIAKELGIETSGFVYNYRRFIEAIVDVESIPPSSPSVARQCASALRGFAKRHRKSLSAETLLELQDRAEKCSLSSADPAKWEEEEQKLESQTSIAEKEEIPGIYVYTLPHYLRYPVEVSKKDGTADRTLLKVGMSKRDAKKRVQDQVITALPEPPILLRIYVCSNGMEIAEVERKIHRHLASADHVRSSERGTGQEWFLTHLKLLDSTAELLGLKTHFAIDDPDDA
;
A
#
# COMPACT_ATOMS: atom_id res chain seq x y z
N MET A 1 -16.68 -40.20 37.02
CA MET A 1 -16.51 -38.73 37.06
C MET A 1 -15.64 -38.38 35.89
N THR A 2 -16.32 -37.86 34.89
CA THR A 2 -15.87 -37.17 33.68
C THR A 2 -14.72 -36.21 33.94
N ASP A 3 -13.73 -36.21 33.06
CA ASP A 3 -13.41 -34.99 32.32
C ASP A 3 -12.68 -35.34 31.02
N GLU A 4 -13.42 -35.23 29.92
CA GLU A 4 -12.89 -35.15 28.56
C GLU A 4 -12.23 -33.78 28.43
N LEU A 5 -10.90 -33.74 28.38
CA LEU A 5 -10.16 -32.56 27.97
C LEU A 5 -10.23 -32.41 26.45
N THR A 6 -11.18 -31.57 26.06
CA THR A 6 -11.36 -30.80 24.85
C THR A 6 -10.12 -30.68 23.95
N GLN A 7 -10.22 -31.22 22.73
CA GLN A 7 -9.32 -30.92 21.61
C GLN A 7 -9.75 -29.57 20.95
N PRO A 8 -8.85 -28.59 20.74
CA PRO A 8 -9.18 -27.37 20.00
C PRO A 8 -8.56 -27.29 18.58
N GLU A 9 -8.07 -28.38 17.99
CA GLU A 9 -7.31 -28.33 16.72
C GLU A 9 -8.12 -28.61 15.44
N ALA A 10 -9.37 -29.08 15.54
CA ALA A 10 -10.14 -29.50 14.36
C ALA A 10 -10.90 -28.38 13.62
N ARG A 11 -10.90 -27.14 14.14
CA ARG A 11 -11.75 -26.04 13.63
C ARG A 11 -11.12 -25.19 12.52
N SER A 12 -9.79 -25.07 12.42
CA SER A 12 -9.13 -24.21 11.42
C SER A 12 -9.13 -24.82 10.03
N ASP A 13 -8.90 -26.14 9.92
CA ASP A 13 -8.70 -26.79 8.63
C ASP A 13 -10.00 -26.82 7.81
N THR A 14 -11.16 -27.02 8.46
CA THR A 14 -12.46 -27.02 7.77
C THR A 14 -12.87 -25.62 7.29
N TYR A 15 -12.53 -24.58 8.06
CA TYR A 15 -12.80 -23.20 7.67
C TYR A 15 -12.00 -22.80 6.43
N LEU A 16 -10.68 -23.04 6.48
CA LEU A 16 -9.75 -22.71 5.40
C LEU A 16 -10.15 -23.44 4.13
N ASP A 17 -10.37 -24.76 4.19
CA ASP A 17 -10.78 -25.56 3.04
C ASP A 17 -12.07 -25.03 2.37
N GLU A 18 -13.09 -24.68 3.18
CA GLU A 18 -14.35 -24.13 2.65
C GLU A 18 -14.15 -22.77 1.98
N VAL A 19 -13.37 -21.90 2.60
CA VAL A 19 -13.13 -20.52 2.13
C VAL A 19 -12.26 -20.51 0.88
N GLU A 20 -11.19 -21.29 0.84
CA GLU A 20 -10.31 -21.43 -0.33
C GLU A 20 -11.05 -22.04 -1.51
N MET A 21 -11.85 -23.09 -1.27
CA MET A 21 -12.71 -23.67 -2.30
C MET A 21 -13.71 -22.62 -2.83
N ALA A 22 -14.35 -21.84 -1.94
CA ALA A 22 -15.28 -20.80 -2.35
C ALA A 22 -14.60 -19.63 -3.10
N LEU A 23 -13.38 -19.24 -2.70
CA LEU A 23 -12.58 -18.23 -3.40
C LEU A 23 -12.14 -18.70 -4.79
N SER A 24 -11.70 -19.95 -4.93
CA SER A 24 -11.28 -20.52 -6.22
C SER A 24 -12.40 -20.54 -7.26
N GLN A 25 -13.66 -20.61 -6.80
CA GLN A 25 -14.86 -20.63 -7.62
C GLN A 25 -15.59 -19.27 -7.66
N ASP A 26 -15.07 -18.23 -7.00
CA ASP A 26 -15.71 -16.91 -6.97
C ASP A 26 -15.52 -16.22 -8.33
N PRO A 27 -16.61 -15.92 -9.07
CA PRO A 27 -16.53 -15.33 -10.41
C PRO A 27 -16.26 -13.81 -10.38
N THR A 28 -16.04 -13.22 -9.21
CA THR A 28 -15.69 -11.81 -9.08
C THR A 28 -14.18 -11.61 -9.16
N LEU A 29 -13.77 -10.36 -9.35
CA LEU A 29 -12.35 -9.96 -9.37
C LEU A 29 -11.57 -10.43 -8.13
N LEU A 30 -12.25 -10.66 -6.99
CA LEU A 30 -11.64 -11.23 -5.78
C LEU A 30 -11.19 -12.68 -5.99
N GLY A 31 -12.03 -13.52 -6.59
CA GLY A 31 -11.68 -14.91 -6.89
C GLY A 31 -10.68 -15.01 -8.04
N GLU A 32 -10.78 -14.13 -9.04
CA GLU A 32 -9.80 -14.07 -10.11
C GLU A 32 -8.41 -13.69 -9.57
N VAL A 33 -8.30 -12.64 -8.74
CA VAL A 33 -7.04 -12.28 -8.09
C VAL A 33 -6.52 -13.43 -7.24
N TYR A 34 -7.37 -14.08 -6.43
CA TYR A 34 -6.98 -15.25 -5.63
C TYR A 34 -6.38 -16.37 -6.50
N ASN A 35 -7.04 -16.72 -7.60
CA ASN A 35 -6.58 -17.76 -8.51
C ASN A 35 -5.24 -17.45 -9.19
N PHE A 36 -4.99 -16.17 -9.52
CA PHE A 36 -3.70 -15.74 -10.06
C PHE A 36 -2.61 -15.60 -8.98
N ASP A 37 -2.99 -15.43 -7.71
CA ASP A 37 -2.04 -15.29 -6.60
C ASP A 37 -1.58 -16.65 -6.04
N LEU A 38 -2.43 -17.70 -6.17
CA LEU A 38 -2.15 -19.08 -5.73
C LEU A 38 -0.78 -19.65 -6.16
N PRO A 39 -0.27 -19.41 -7.39
CA PRO A 39 1.04 -19.91 -7.78
C PRO A 39 2.22 -19.27 -7.04
N GLU A 40 2.02 -18.22 -6.21
CA GLU A 40 3.06 -17.36 -5.59
C GLU A 40 4.10 -16.74 -6.54
N GLU A 41 4.02 -17.05 -7.84
CA GLU A 41 4.99 -16.64 -8.86
C GLU A 41 4.60 -15.35 -9.60
N LEU A 42 3.34 -14.88 -9.46
CA LEU A 42 2.85 -13.70 -10.16
C LEU A 42 2.92 -12.43 -9.30
N ASP A 43 3.67 -11.44 -9.79
CA ASP A 43 3.65 -10.10 -9.23
C ASP A 43 2.34 -9.37 -9.56
N ALA A 44 2.03 -8.30 -8.82
CA ALA A 44 0.76 -7.59 -8.99
C ALA A 44 0.55 -6.99 -10.39
N ASN A 45 1.61 -6.70 -11.14
CA ASN A 45 1.52 -6.20 -12.50
C ASN A 45 1.22 -7.35 -13.48
N GLN A 46 1.80 -8.52 -13.25
CA GLN A 46 1.47 -9.72 -14.02
C GLN A 46 0.00 -10.10 -13.81
N ILE A 47 -0.50 -10.08 -12.58
CA ILE A 47 -1.92 -10.33 -12.27
C ILE A 47 -2.83 -9.31 -12.99
N ALA A 48 -2.52 -8.01 -12.89
CA ALA A 48 -3.29 -6.96 -13.56
C ALA A 48 -3.33 -7.16 -15.09
N LYS A 49 -2.21 -7.55 -15.68
CA LYS A 49 -2.09 -7.82 -17.11
C LYS A 49 -2.92 -9.03 -17.54
N GLU A 50 -2.88 -10.14 -16.80
CA GLU A 50 -3.70 -11.31 -17.10
C GLU A 50 -5.21 -11.00 -16.98
N LEU A 51 -5.57 -10.10 -16.06
CA LEU A 51 -6.93 -9.60 -15.88
C LEU A 51 -7.33 -8.49 -16.88
N GLY A 52 -6.42 -8.06 -17.75
CA GLY A 52 -6.66 -6.99 -18.71
C GLY A 52 -6.94 -5.61 -18.08
N ILE A 53 -6.50 -5.38 -16.85
CA ILE A 53 -6.68 -4.13 -16.11
C ILE A 53 -5.39 -3.31 -16.20
N GLU A 54 -5.51 -2.02 -16.57
CA GLU A 54 -4.36 -1.15 -16.85
C GLU A 54 -3.46 -0.81 -15.66
N THR A 55 -3.92 -1.01 -14.42
CA THR A 55 -3.17 -0.64 -13.21
C THR A 55 -3.17 -1.78 -12.21
N SER A 56 -2.07 -1.98 -11.48
CA SER A 56 -1.94 -3.05 -10.49
C SER A 56 -2.38 -2.68 -9.07
N GLY A 57 -2.73 -1.42 -8.83
CA GLY A 57 -3.10 -0.92 -7.50
C GLY A 57 -4.26 -1.68 -6.85
N PHE A 58 -5.21 -2.18 -7.65
CA PHE A 58 -6.32 -2.97 -7.14
C PHE A 58 -5.86 -4.31 -6.56
N VAL A 59 -4.87 -4.98 -7.17
CA VAL A 59 -4.41 -6.32 -6.76
C VAL A 59 -4.00 -6.32 -5.30
N TYR A 60 -3.31 -5.28 -4.83
CA TYR A 60 -2.92 -5.14 -3.43
C TYR A 60 -4.12 -5.02 -2.47
N ASN A 61 -5.18 -4.31 -2.87
CA ASN A 61 -6.43 -4.24 -2.09
C ASN A 61 -7.13 -5.58 -2.05
N TYR A 62 -7.18 -6.30 -3.18
CA TYR A 62 -7.81 -7.61 -3.23
C TYR A 62 -7.01 -8.67 -2.47
N ARG A 63 -5.67 -8.64 -2.49
CA ARG A 63 -4.81 -9.47 -1.64
C ARG A 63 -5.13 -9.29 -0.15
N ARG A 64 -5.35 -8.05 0.29
CA ARG A 64 -5.77 -7.75 1.67
C ARG A 64 -7.16 -8.28 2.01
N PHE A 65 -8.09 -8.22 1.06
CA PHE A 65 -9.41 -8.79 1.26
C PHE A 65 -9.33 -10.32 1.34
N ILE A 66 -8.49 -10.94 0.51
CA ILE A 66 -8.21 -12.37 0.54
C ILE A 66 -7.56 -12.76 1.87
N GLU A 67 -6.52 -12.06 2.32
CA GLU A 67 -5.87 -12.30 3.62
C GLU A 67 -6.88 -12.16 4.77
N ALA A 68 -7.68 -11.10 4.76
CA ALA A 68 -8.76 -10.90 5.71
C ALA A 68 -9.89 -11.93 5.60
N ILE A 69 -9.92 -12.78 4.57
CA ILE A 69 -10.89 -13.88 4.39
C ILE A 69 -10.23 -15.23 4.74
N VAL A 70 -8.98 -15.45 4.38
CA VAL A 70 -8.26 -16.73 4.57
C VAL A 70 -7.59 -16.78 5.93
N ASP A 71 -6.79 -15.78 6.31
CA ASP A 71 -5.97 -15.83 7.52
C ASP A 71 -6.77 -15.43 8.78
N VAL A 72 -7.26 -16.45 9.50
CA VAL A 72 -8.04 -16.28 10.74
C VAL A 72 -7.25 -15.58 11.84
N GLU A 73 -5.92 -15.66 11.83
CA GLU A 73 -5.04 -14.99 12.80
C GLU A 73 -4.70 -13.54 12.40
N SER A 74 -5.04 -13.14 11.17
CA SER A 74 -4.76 -11.80 10.65
C SER A 74 -5.36 -10.72 11.56
N ILE A 75 -4.51 -9.80 11.98
CA ILE A 75 -4.88 -8.67 12.84
C ILE A 75 -5.74 -7.71 11.98
N PRO A 76 -6.92 -7.28 12.47
CA PRO A 76 -7.74 -6.32 11.74
C PRO A 76 -6.95 -5.07 11.35
N PRO A 77 -7.15 -4.53 10.12
CA PRO A 77 -6.46 -3.32 9.71
C PRO A 77 -6.73 -2.18 10.69
N SER A 78 -5.67 -1.46 11.11
CA SER A 78 -5.82 -0.31 12.00
C SER A 78 -6.56 0.84 11.29
N SER A 79 -6.26 1.14 10.03
CA SER A 79 -6.90 2.23 9.29
C SER A 79 -8.44 2.05 9.17
N PRO A 80 -9.27 3.04 9.59
CA PRO A 80 -10.73 2.92 9.55
C PRO A 80 -11.30 2.67 8.16
N SER A 81 -10.73 3.30 7.12
CA SER A 81 -11.17 3.13 5.74
C SER A 81 -10.90 1.70 5.27
N VAL A 82 -9.70 1.18 5.53
CA VAL A 82 -9.31 -0.18 5.14
C VAL A 82 -10.09 -1.21 5.96
N ALA A 83 -10.25 -1.00 7.26
CA ALA A 83 -11.03 -1.87 8.13
C ALA A 83 -12.50 -1.93 7.68
N ARG A 84 -13.10 -0.80 7.27
CA ARG A 84 -14.44 -0.79 6.65
C ARG A 84 -14.49 -1.53 5.32
N GLN A 85 -13.47 -1.39 4.48
CA GLN A 85 -13.39 -2.11 3.20
C GLN A 85 -13.24 -3.63 3.42
N CYS A 86 -12.38 -4.07 4.33
CA CYS A 86 -12.24 -5.47 4.72
C CYS A 86 -13.55 -6.01 5.33
N ALA A 87 -14.20 -5.26 6.23
CA ALA A 87 -15.50 -5.63 6.78
C ALA A 87 -16.58 -5.74 5.68
N SER A 88 -16.54 -4.86 4.67
CA SER A 88 -17.44 -4.93 3.52
C SER A 88 -17.15 -6.16 2.64
N ALA A 89 -15.88 -6.44 2.37
CA ALA A 89 -15.44 -7.61 1.61
C ALA A 89 -15.86 -8.92 2.30
N LEU A 90 -15.58 -9.06 3.60
CA LEU A 90 -15.99 -10.19 4.44
C LEU A 90 -17.51 -10.43 4.38
N ARG A 91 -18.31 -9.38 4.61
CA ARG A 91 -19.78 -9.47 4.54
C ARG A 91 -20.27 -9.80 3.13
N GLY A 92 -19.65 -9.20 2.11
CA GLY A 92 -19.96 -9.44 0.70
C GLY A 92 -19.70 -10.89 0.32
N PHE A 93 -18.53 -11.41 0.70
CA PHE A 93 -18.12 -12.79 0.48
C PHE A 93 -19.07 -13.77 1.18
N ALA A 94 -19.31 -13.60 2.48
CA ALA A 94 -20.23 -14.42 3.25
C ALA A 94 -21.66 -14.41 2.66
N LYS A 95 -22.11 -13.26 2.15
CA LYS A 95 -23.43 -13.15 1.50
C LYS A 95 -23.48 -13.89 0.16
N ARG A 96 -22.44 -13.78 -0.67
CA ARG A 96 -22.37 -14.45 -1.99
C ARG A 96 -22.31 -15.97 -1.84
N HIS A 97 -21.50 -16.45 -0.90
CA HIS A 97 -21.22 -17.88 -0.70
C HIS A 97 -22.06 -18.51 0.41
N ARG A 98 -23.12 -17.84 0.89
CA ARG A 98 -24.00 -18.34 1.97
C ARG A 98 -24.54 -19.76 1.76
N LYS A 99 -24.72 -20.18 0.51
CA LYS A 99 -25.28 -21.51 0.19
C LYS A 99 -24.22 -22.62 0.12
N SER A 100 -22.95 -22.25 -0.06
CA SER A 100 -21.82 -23.18 -0.20
C SER A 100 -21.01 -23.31 1.09
N LEU A 101 -21.03 -22.29 1.95
CA LEU A 101 -20.32 -22.28 3.23
C LEU A 101 -21.16 -22.86 4.37
N SER A 102 -20.51 -23.51 5.34
CA SER A 102 -21.16 -23.97 6.56
C SER A 102 -21.63 -22.80 7.44
N ALA A 103 -22.56 -23.08 8.36
CA ALA A 103 -23.02 -22.08 9.31
C ALA A 103 -21.89 -21.56 10.23
N GLU A 104 -20.92 -22.41 10.53
CA GLU A 104 -19.76 -22.08 11.37
C GLU A 104 -18.82 -21.12 10.63
N THR A 105 -18.50 -21.40 9.37
CA THR A 105 -17.70 -20.50 8.50
C THR A 105 -18.38 -19.14 8.31
N LEU A 106 -19.70 -19.13 8.15
CA LEU A 106 -20.46 -17.87 8.04
C LEU A 106 -20.43 -17.04 9.32
N LEU A 107 -20.49 -17.69 10.48
CA LEU A 107 -20.36 -17.01 11.77
C LEU A 107 -18.96 -16.43 11.96
N GLU A 108 -17.92 -17.18 11.61
CA GLU A 108 -16.53 -16.71 11.69
C GLU A 108 -16.28 -15.49 10.79
N LEU A 109 -16.72 -15.54 9.52
CA LEU A 109 -16.63 -14.40 8.60
C LEU A 109 -17.39 -13.16 9.13
N GLN A 110 -18.51 -13.38 9.82
CA GLN A 110 -19.29 -12.30 10.41
C GLN A 110 -18.59 -11.69 11.63
N ASP A 111 -18.08 -12.51 12.55
CA ASP A 111 -17.34 -12.06 13.73
C ASP A 111 -16.09 -11.25 13.33
N ARG A 112 -15.35 -11.72 12.33
CA ARG A 112 -14.21 -11.00 11.75
C ARG A 112 -14.61 -9.66 11.15
N ALA A 113 -15.76 -9.59 10.46
CA ALA A 113 -16.26 -8.33 9.91
C ALA A 113 -16.66 -7.33 11.01
N GLU A 114 -17.18 -7.82 12.13
CA GLU A 114 -17.52 -7.02 13.31
C GLU A 114 -16.24 -6.49 13.99
N LYS A 115 -15.21 -7.33 14.19
CA LYS A 115 -13.89 -6.92 14.69
C LYS A 115 -13.26 -5.80 13.83
N CYS A 116 -13.27 -5.96 12.50
CA CYS A 116 -12.82 -4.91 11.58
C CYS A 116 -13.64 -3.62 11.74
N SER A 117 -14.95 -3.73 11.95
CA SER A 117 -15.82 -2.56 12.13
C SER A 117 -15.57 -1.84 13.45
N LEU A 118 -15.27 -2.57 14.54
CA LEU A 118 -14.95 -2.00 15.86
C LEU A 118 -13.62 -1.25 15.86
N SER A 119 -12.61 -1.77 15.14
CA SER A 119 -11.32 -1.07 14.95
C SER A 119 -11.47 0.26 14.18
N SER A 120 -12.54 0.43 13.42
CA SER A 120 -12.83 1.68 12.70
C SER A 120 -13.55 2.76 13.53
N ALA A 121 -13.91 2.44 14.77
CA ALA A 121 -14.77 3.25 15.64
C ALA A 121 -14.03 4.07 16.71
N ASP A 122 -12.69 4.13 16.68
CA ASP A 122 -11.88 5.01 17.54
C ASP A 122 -11.31 6.20 16.74
N PRO A 123 -12.13 7.22 16.40
CA PRO A 123 -11.72 8.36 15.56
C PRO A 123 -10.71 9.32 16.24
N ALA A 124 -10.61 9.30 17.57
CA ALA A 124 -9.90 10.32 18.34
C ALA A 124 -8.37 10.19 18.29
N LYS A 125 -7.81 9.01 18.04
CA LYS A 125 -6.37 8.81 17.93
C LYS A 125 -5.79 9.22 16.57
N TRP A 126 -6.64 9.41 15.55
CA TRP A 126 -6.18 9.55 14.16
C TRP A 126 -6.57 10.84 13.47
N GLU A 127 -7.61 11.56 13.93
CA GLU A 127 -7.83 12.95 13.49
C GLU A 127 -6.63 13.83 13.87
N GLU A 128 -5.90 13.46 14.93
CA GLU A 128 -4.65 14.07 15.35
C GLU A 128 -3.44 13.70 14.44
N GLU A 129 -3.39 12.48 13.88
CA GLU A 129 -2.35 12.05 12.93
C GLU A 129 -2.58 12.59 11.51
N GLU A 130 -3.83 12.59 11.04
CA GLU A 130 -4.23 13.14 9.74
C GLU A 130 -4.10 14.67 9.74
N GLN A 131 -4.50 15.35 10.82
CA GLN A 131 -4.22 16.79 10.99
C GLN A 131 -2.72 17.07 11.12
N LYS A 132 -1.92 16.19 11.74
CA LYS A 132 -0.46 16.35 11.82
C LYS A 132 0.21 16.20 10.44
N LEU A 133 -0.26 15.27 9.61
CA LEU A 133 0.19 15.13 8.22
C LEU A 133 -0.24 16.33 7.36
N GLU A 134 -1.51 16.74 7.43
CA GLU A 134 -2.05 17.90 6.69
C GLU A 134 -1.37 19.21 7.10
N SER A 135 -1.10 19.41 8.39
CA SER A 135 -0.41 20.60 8.90
C SER A 135 1.09 20.62 8.57
N GLN A 136 1.75 19.46 8.51
CA GLN A 136 3.13 19.36 8.01
C GLN A 136 3.23 19.68 6.51
N THR A 137 2.24 19.27 5.70
CA THR A 137 2.13 19.75 4.31
C THR A 137 1.78 21.23 4.23
N SER A 138 0.95 21.78 5.11
CA SER A 138 0.49 23.17 5.06
C SER A 138 1.58 24.21 5.37
N ILE A 139 2.56 23.90 6.23
CA ILE A 139 3.64 24.84 6.59
C ILE A 139 4.52 25.22 5.38
N ALA A 140 4.59 24.37 4.35
CA ALA A 140 5.37 24.59 3.13
C ALA A 140 4.59 25.24 1.97
N GLU A 141 3.37 25.77 2.18
CA GLU A 141 2.51 26.33 1.10
C GLU A 141 2.96 27.69 0.55
N LYS A 142 3.91 28.38 1.18
CA LYS A 142 4.24 29.77 0.84
C LYS A 142 5.43 29.96 -0.11
N GLU A 143 6.17 28.90 -0.44
CA GLU A 143 7.38 29.03 -1.26
C GLU A 143 7.28 28.21 -2.56
N GLU A 144 7.43 28.89 -3.71
CA GLU A 144 7.56 28.27 -5.03
C GLU A 144 8.95 27.64 -5.18
N ILE A 145 9.11 26.41 -4.67
CA ILE A 145 10.40 25.74 -4.62
C ILE A 145 10.60 24.85 -5.86
N PRO A 146 11.57 25.16 -6.74
CA PRO A 146 11.97 24.27 -7.82
C PRO A 146 12.89 23.15 -7.28
N GLY A 147 12.72 21.93 -7.77
CA GLY A 147 13.54 20.80 -7.31
C GLY A 147 13.02 19.43 -7.75
N ILE A 148 13.66 18.41 -7.21
CA ILE A 148 13.20 17.02 -7.28
C ILE A 148 12.23 16.79 -6.13
N TYR A 149 11.01 16.37 -6.42
CA TYR A 149 10.05 15.96 -5.40
C TYR A 149 9.99 14.45 -5.29
N VAL A 150 9.72 13.99 -4.08
CA VAL A 150 9.35 12.61 -3.79
C VAL A 150 8.01 12.61 -3.09
N TYR A 151 7.05 11.87 -3.63
CA TYR A 151 5.78 11.64 -2.95
C TYR A 151 5.38 10.17 -3.01
N THR A 152 4.43 9.80 -2.17
CA THR A 152 3.77 8.51 -2.23
C THR A 152 2.26 8.67 -2.00
N LEU A 153 1.53 7.56 -2.01
CA LEU A 153 0.11 7.54 -1.66
C LEU A 153 -0.05 7.07 -0.21
N PRO A 154 -1.07 7.56 0.54
CA PRO A 154 -1.30 7.15 1.93
C PRO A 154 -1.36 5.63 2.10
N HIS A 155 -1.94 4.92 1.13
CA HIS A 155 -1.92 3.45 1.08
C HIS A 155 -0.51 2.85 1.18
N TYR A 156 0.47 3.39 0.46
CA TYR A 156 1.84 2.86 0.38
C TYR A 156 2.69 3.16 1.62
N LEU A 157 2.41 4.24 2.36
CA LEU A 157 3.05 4.47 3.67
C LEU A 157 2.57 3.49 4.71
N ARG A 158 1.25 3.29 4.77
CA ARG A 158 0.64 2.41 5.78
C ARG A 158 1.02 0.95 5.55
N TYR A 159 1.32 0.60 4.31
CA TYR A 159 1.55 -0.77 3.89
C TYR A 159 2.66 -0.84 2.84
N PRO A 160 3.92 -0.94 3.29
CA PRO A 160 5.05 -1.09 2.39
C PRO A 160 4.87 -2.30 1.47
N VAL A 161 5.21 -2.12 0.20
CA VAL A 161 5.04 -3.15 -0.85
C VAL A 161 5.97 -4.34 -0.61
N GLU A 162 7.15 -4.10 -0.02
CA GLU A 162 8.07 -5.14 0.40
C GLU A 162 8.49 -4.87 1.85
N VAL A 163 7.89 -5.60 2.79
CA VAL A 163 8.29 -5.60 4.19
C VAL A 163 9.55 -6.43 4.33
N SER A 164 10.61 -5.84 4.87
CA SER A 164 11.89 -6.52 5.02
C SER A 164 11.80 -7.61 6.10
N LYS A 165 11.71 -8.87 5.69
CA LYS A 165 11.73 -10.04 6.61
C LYS A 165 13.11 -10.32 7.24
N LYS A 166 14.13 -9.49 6.98
CA LYS A 166 15.51 -9.62 7.52
C LYS A 166 15.91 -8.37 8.32
N ASP A 167 16.57 -8.59 9.45
CA ASP A 167 16.98 -7.63 10.50
C ASP A 167 17.96 -6.50 10.08
N GLY A 168 17.78 -5.86 8.92
CA GLY A 168 18.65 -4.73 8.57
C GLY A 168 18.38 -4.02 7.26
N THR A 169 17.43 -4.48 6.44
CA THR A 169 16.98 -3.74 5.26
C THR A 169 15.74 -2.93 5.61
N ALA A 170 15.66 -1.67 5.15
CA ALA A 170 14.47 -0.86 5.34
C ALA A 170 13.33 -1.37 4.44
N ASP A 171 12.10 -1.27 4.94
CA ASP A 171 10.90 -1.56 4.16
C ASP A 171 10.87 -0.72 2.88
N ARG A 172 10.49 -1.36 1.77
CA ARG A 172 10.42 -0.69 0.47
C ARG A 172 8.97 -0.44 0.11
N THR A 173 8.71 0.75 -0.38
CA THR A 173 7.40 1.16 -0.82
C THR A 173 7.48 1.89 -2.15
N LEU A 174 6.33 2.12 -2.78
CA LEU A 174 6.27 2.80 -4.06
C LEU A 174 6.40 4.31 -3.84
N LEU A 175 7.55 4.84 -4.21
CA LEU A 175 7.86 6.27 -4.16
C LEU A 175 7.93 6.81 -5.59
N LYS A 176 7.19 7.89 -5.84
CA LYS A 176 7.30 8.62 -7.10
C LYS A 176 8.35 9.71 -6.96
N VAL A 177 9.33 9.69 -7.86
CA VAL A 177 10.41 10.67 -7.97
C VAL A 177 10.24 11.44 -9.27
N GLY A 178 9.95 12.73 -9.17
CA GLY A 178 9.79 13.61 -10.33
C GLY A 178 10.42 14.99 -10.10
N MET A 179 10.35 15.85 -11.12
CA MET A 179 10.92 17.19 -11.04
C MET A 179 9.93 18.31 -11.36
N SER A 180 10.21 19.48 -10.79
CA SER A 180 9.54 20.73 -11.14
C SER A 180 10.53 21.88 -11.26
N LYS A 181 10.36 22.69 -12.30
CA LYS A 181 11.17 23.90 -12.57
C LYS A 181 10.67 25.15 -11.85
N ARG A 182 9.47 25.11 -11.26
CA ARG A 182 8.85 26.26 -10.61
C ARG A 182 8.43 25.91 -9.20
N ASP A 183 7.49 24.98 -9.10
CA ASP A 183 6.90 24.61 -7.83
C ASP A 183 6.70 23.09 -7.81
N ALA A 184 7.55 22.44 -7.03
CA ALA A 184 7.55 20.99 -6.87
C ALA A 184 6.28 20.51 -6.16
N LYS A 185 5.76 21.29 -5.22
CA LYS A 185 4.58 20.95 -4.42
C LYS A 185 3.30 21.07 -5.22
N LYS A 186 3.09 22.21 -5.89
CA LYS A 186 1.94 22.40 -6.79
C LYS A 186 1.94 21.35 -7.89
N ARG A 187 3.12 20.93 -8.38
CA ARG A 187 3.22 19.85 -9.36
C ARG A 187 2.69 18.51 -8.83
N VAL A 188 2.92 18.19 -7.55
CA VAL A 188 2.36 16.99 -6.90
C VAL A 188 0.84 17.11 -6.75
N GLN A 189 0.34 18.26 -6.32
CA GLN A 189 -1.11 18.51 -6.15
C GLN A 189 -1.85 18.49 -7.50
N ASP A 190 -1.29 19.09 -8.55
CA ASP A 190 -1.85 19.10 -9.90
C ASP A 190 -1.79 17.70 -10.57
N GLN A 191 -1.00 16.77 -10.02
CA GLN A 191 -0.97 15.36 -10.45
C GLN A 191 -2.09 14.52 -9.84
N VAL A 192 -2.96 15.12 -9.01
CA VAL A 192 -4.26 14.55 -8.61
C VAL A 192 -5.20 14.56 -9.83
N ILE A 193 -4.93 13.67 -10.78
CA ILE A 193 -5.86 13.33 -11.85
C ILE A 193 -6.89 12.37 -11.24
N THR A 194 -8.14 12.51 -11.69
CA THR A 194 -9.40 11.80 -11.35
C THR A 194 -9.37 10.26 -11.25
N ALA A 195 -8.21 9.62 -11.35
CA ALA A 195 -8.00 8.18 -11.28
C ALA A 195 -7.40 7.69 -9.94
N LEU A 196 -6.90 8.59 -9.08
CA LEU A 196 -6.36 8.22 -7.77
C LEU A 196 -7.39 8.53 -6.66
N PRO A 197 -7.77 7.53 -5.83
CA PRO A 197 -8.81 7.70 -4.82
C PRO A 197 -8.35 8.52 -3.59
N GLU A 198 -7.04 8.74 -3.43
CA GLU A 198 -6.45 9.37 -2.25
C GLU A 198 -5.44 10.48 -2.63
N PRO A 199 -5.35 11.57 -1.87
CA PRO A 199 -4.39 12.65 -2.12
C PRO A 199 -2.95 12.18 -1.86
N PRO A 200 -1.97 12.53 -2.71
CA PRO A 200 -0.57 12.16 -2.52
C PRO A 200 0.06 12.90 -1.33
N ILE A 201 0.95 12.21 -0.63
CA ILE A 201 1.73 12.73 0.49
C ILE A 201 3.13 13.06 -0.01
N LEU A 202 3.46 14.35 -0.02
CA LEU A 202 4.81 14.83 -0.34
C LEU A 202 5.76 14.45 0.80
N LEU A 203 6.85 13.75 0.50
CA LEU A 203 7.81 13.26 1.49
C LEU A 203 9.13 14.03 1.46
N ARG A 204 9.62 14.40 0.28
CA ARG A 204 10.90 15.10 0.12
C ARG A 204 10.83 16.17 -0.97
N ILE A 205 11.59 17.25 -0.79
CA ILE A 205 12.03 18.13 -1.89
C ILE A 205 13.55 18.27 -1.81
N TYR A 206 14.25 17.90 -2.88
CA TYR A 206 15.68 18.13 -3.03
C TYR A 206 15.96 19.28 -3.99
N VAL A 207 16.79 20.24 -3.56
CA VAL A 207 17.18 21.40 -4.34
C VAL A 207 18.63 21.30 -4.83
N CYS A 208 18.84 21.72 -6.08
CA CYS A 208 20.17 21.71 -6.70
C CYS A 208 21.00 22.88 -6.15
N SER A 209 22.04 22.57 -5.39
CA SER A 209 22.92 23.58 -4.78
C SER A 209 24.21 23.82 -5.57
N ASN A 210 24.49 22.98 -6.57
CA ASN A 210 25.76 22.90 -7.28
C ASN A 210 25.68 23.33 -8.76
N GLY A 211 24.60 24.02 -9.15
CA GLY A 211 24.41 24.52 -10.51
C GLY A 211 24.07 23.45 -11.55
N MET A 212 23.80 22.20 -11.15
CA MET A 212 23.28 21.19 -12.07
C MET A 212 21.85 21.51 -12.51
N GLU A 213 21.56 21.23 -13.78
CA GLU A 213 20.21 21.29 -14.31
C GLU A 213 19.32 20.22 -13.66
N ILE A 214 18.14 20.62 -13.18
CA ILE A 214 17.21 19.74 -12.45
C ILE A 214 16.85 18.48 -13.27
N ALA A 215 16.68 18.62 -14.59
CA ALA A 215 16.41 17.49 -15.49
C ALA A 215 17.61 16.55 -15.66
N GLU A 216 18.84 17.01 -15.45
CA GLU A 216 20.01 16.14 -15.39
C GLU A 216 20.06 15.37 -14.07
N VAL A 217 19.73 16.04 -12.97
CA VAL A 217 19.65 15.43 -11.63
C VAL A 217 18.60 14.33 -11.58
N GLU A 218 17.38 14.60 -12.05
CA GLU A 218 16.29 13.60 -12.14
C GLU A 218 16.76 12.35 -12.89
N ARG A 219 17.37 12.52 -14.07
CA ARG A 219 17.89 11.41 -14.87
C ARG A 219 18.98 10.62 -14.14
N LYS A 220 19.85 11.28 -13.36
CA LYS A 220 20.88 10.61 -12.56
C LYS A 220 20.26 9.79 -11.43
N ILE A 221 19.26 10.35 -10.72
CA ILE A 221 18.53 9.63 -9.66
C ILE A 221 17.80 8.42 -10.25
N HIS A 222 17.02 8.59 -11.32
CA HIS A 222 16.31 7.49 -11.97
C HIS A 222 17.24 6.40 -12.50
N ARG A 223 18.44 6.77 -12.97
CA ARG A 223 19.46 5.81 -13.40
C ARG A 223 20.02 5.04 -12.20
N HIS A 224 20.33 5.72 -11.10
CA HIS A 224 20.87 5.09 -9.89
C HIS A 224 19.87 4.10 -9.29
N LEU A 225 18.60 4.51 -9.16
CA LEU A 225 17.52 3.64 -8.67
C LEU A 225 17.33 2.42 -9.58
N ALA A 226 17.34 2.62 -10.90
CA ALA A 226 17.22 1.52 -11.85
C ALA A 226 18.42 0.55 -11.82
N SER A 227 19.64 1.04 -11.57
CA SER A 227 20.83 0.19 -11.47
C SER A 227 20.92 -0.63 -10.19
N ALA A 228 20.14 -0.27 -9.17
CA ALA A 228 20.08 -0.97 -7.89
C ALA A 228 18.90 -1.97 -7.81
N ASP A 229 18.37 -2.40 -8.96
CA ASP A 229 17.22 -3.32 -9.09
C ASP A 229 15.96 -2.87 -8.33
N HIS A 230 15.81 -1.57 -8.06
CA HIS A 230 14.53 -1.01 -7.64
C HIS A 230 13.59 -1.02 -8.84
N VAL A 231 12.79 -2.08 -8.92
CA VAL A 231 11.94 -2.42 -10.06
C VAL A 231 11.15 -1.19 -10.48
N ARG A 232 11.37 -0.77 -11.74
CA ARG A 232 10.52 0.22 -12.39
C ARG A 232 9.18 -0.45 -12.65
N SER A 233 8.07 0.21 -12.31
CA SER A 233 6.79 -0.10 -12.95
C SER A 233 7.02 -0.06 -14.48
N SER A 234 7.03 -1.22 -15.13
CA SER A 234 7.47 -1.38 -16.51
C SER A 234 6.35 -1.21 -17.53
N GLU A 235 5.21 -0.65 -17.12
CA GLU A 235 4.04 -0.44 -17.98
C GLU A 235 4.21 0.77 -18.88
N ARG A 236 3.81 0.61 -20.15
CA ARG A 236 3.60 1.73 -21.07
C ARG A 236 2.36 2.51 -20.65
N GLY A 237 2.53 3.50 -19.79
CA GLY A 237 1.45 4.41 -19.37
C GLY A 237 1.57 4.86 -17.92
N THR A 238 2.11 4.00 -17.07
CA THR A 238 2.40 4.27 -15.67
C THR A 238 3.78 4.93 -15.63
N GLY A 239 3.82 6.24 -15.35
CA GLY A 239 5.01 7.07 -15.59
C GLY A 239 6.30 6.46 -15.03
N GLN A 240 7.40 6.58 -15.80
CA GLN A 240 8.78 6.11 -15.52
C GLN A 240 9.41 6.59 -14.20
N GLU A 241 8.60 7.17 -13.33
CA GLU A 241 8.94 7.95 -12.16
C GLU A 241 8.58 7.23 -10.86
N TRP A 242 7.94 6.05 -10.90
CA TRP A 242 7.62 5.24 -9.71
C TRP A 242 8.65 4.14 -9.45
N PHE A 243 9.17 4.08 -8.23
CA PHE A 243 10.23 3.18 -7.82
C PHE A 243 9.87 2.46 -6.52
N LEU A 244 10.05 1.15 -6.47
CA LEU A 244 9.97 0.37 -5.24
C LEU A 244 11.26 0.57 -4.42
N THR A 245 11.25 1.50 -3.47
CA THR A 245 12.46 1.95 -2.76
C THR A 245 12.13 2.51 -1.37
N HIS A 246 13.11 3.08 -0.68
CA HIS A 246 12.94 3.67 0.65
C HIS A 246 13.65 5.03 0.75
N LEU A 247 13.19 5.88 1.67
CA LEU A 247 13.67 7.27 1.80
C LEU A 247 15.17 7.37 2.08
N LYS A 248 15.73 6.49 2.92
CA LYS A 248 17.17 6.48 3.23
C LYS A 248 18.07 6.35 1.99
N LEU A 249 17.64 5.58 0.98
CA LEU A 249 18.41 5.44 -0.27
C LEU A 249 18.30 6.70 -1.12
N LEU A 250 17.12 7.31 -1.17
CA LEU A 250 16.90 8.56 -1.89
C LEU A 250 17.72 9.70 -1.27
N ASP A 251 17.74 9.79 0.05
CA ASP A 251 18.53 10.78 0.80
C ASP A 251 20.03 10.56 0.56
N SER A 252 20.51 9.32 0.63
CA SER A 252 21.91 8.99 0.30
C SER A 252 22.27 9.31 -1.17
N THR A 253 21.36 9.05 -2.11
CA THR A 253 21.54 9.39 -3.52
C THR A 253 21.58 10.90 -3.73
N ALA A 254 20.71 11.64 -3.05
CA ALA A 254 20.66 13.09 -3.11
C ALA A 254 21.96 13.72 -2.57
N GLU A 255 22.47 13.21 -1.45
CA GLU A 255 23.75 13.62 -0.88
C GLU A 255 24.93 13.36 -1.84
N LEU A 256 24.98 12.17 -2.45
CA LEU A 256 26.01 11.81 -3.45
C LEU A 256 25.98 12.73 -4.67
N LEU A 257 24.80 13.23 -5.05
CA LEU A 257 24.63 14.20 -6.14
C LEU A 257 24.80 15.66 -5.68
N GLY A 258 25.10 15.91 -4.41
CA GLY A 258 25.30 17.24 -3.85
C GLY A 258 24.04 18.09 -3.79
N LEU A 259 22.87 17.44 -3.67
CA LEU A 259 21.59 18.11 -3.47
C LEU A 259 21.39 18.43 -1.99
N LYS A 260 20.59 19.46 -1.70
CA LYS A 260 20.16 19.77 -0.33
C LYS A 260 18.71 19.38 -0.14
N THR A 261 18.40 18.72 0.96
CA THR A 261 17.02 18.48 1.39
C THR A 261 16.42 19.80 1.86
N HIS A 262 15.44 20.30 1.12
CA HIS A 262 14.71 21.51 1.44
C HIS A 262 13.44 21.19 2.24
N PHE A 263 12.82 20.05 1.97
CA PHE A 263 11.65 19.55 2.69
C PHE A 263 11.83 18.06 2.98
N ALA A 264 11.47 17.64 4.20
CA ALA A 264 11.42 16.25 4.62
C ALA A 264 10.29 16.04 5.63
N ILE A 265 9.48 15.00 5.43
CA ILE A 265 8.63 14.39 6.46
C ILE A 265 9.33 13.11 6.91
N ASP A 266 9.76 13.06 8.16
CA ASP A 266 10.35 11.84 8.72
C ASP A 266 9.31 10.72 8.77
N ASP A 267 9.75 9.47 8.63
CA ASP A 267 8.86 8.30 8.74
C ASP A 267 8.13 8.36 10.09
N PRO A 268 6.81 8.13 10.17
CA PRO A 268 6.08 8.15 11.43
C PRO A 268 6.59 7.16 12.50
N ASP A 269 7.53 6.27 12.16
CA ASP A 269 8.18 5.33 13.07
C ASP A 269 9.44 5.86 13.78
N ASP A 270 9.94 7.06 13.47
CA ASP A 270 11.12 7.66 14.12
C ASP A 270 10.76 8.63 15.29
N ALA A 271 9.58 8.47 15.92
CA ALA A 271 9.12 9.25 17.09
C ALA A 271 8.76 8.40 18.32
#